data_AF-D4E999-F1
#
_entry.id   AF-D4E999-F1
#
_cell.length_a   1.000
_cell.length_b   1.000
_cell.length_c   1.000
_cell.angle_alpha   90.00
_cell.angle_beta   90.00
_cell.angle_gamma   90.00
#
_symmetry.space_group_name_H-M   'P 1'
#
loop_
_entity.id
_entity.type
_entity.pdbx_description
1 polymer ?
#
loop_
_entity_poly.entity_id
_entity_poly.type
_entity_poly.pdbx_seq_one_letter_code
_entity_poly.pdbx_strand_id
1 'polypeptide(L)'
;MKKRTPTHRMSEDEFINSATSHTLIPTATASETKTQGRKRTYKAISVSLTDSHVDAIDDIIVLAARNGLVRITRSDIIKLAIDGLADNTEAQLLALLKKN
;
A
#
# COMPACT_ATOMS: atom_id res chain seq x y z
N MET A 1 16.28 45.39 -20.33
CA MET A 1 15.20 44.49 -19.83
C MET A 1 14.19 45.33 -19.06
N LYS A 2 13.05 45.68 -19.67
CA LYS A 2 11.99 46.45 -18.99
C LYS A 2 11.13 45.48 -18.17
N LYS A 3 11.24 45.53 -16.84
CA LYS A 3 10.34 44.79 -15.93
C LYS A 3 8.93 45.37 -16.08
N ARG A 4 7.98 44.54 -16.52
CA ARG A 4 6.56 44.91 -16.62
C ARG A 4 5.96 44.83 -15.22
N THR A 5 5.64 45.96 -14.62
CA THR A 5 4.81 46.04 -13.42
C THR A 5 3.37 45.69 -13.82
N PRO A 6 2.70 44.72 -13.18
CA PRO A 6 1.31 44.42 -13.51
C PRO A 6 0.43 45.58 -13.03
N THR A 7 -0.21 46.27 -13.98
CA THR A 7 -1.15 47.39 -13.77
C THR A 7 -2.55 46.94 -13.34
N HIS A 8 -2.72 45.68 -12.96
CA HIS A 8 -4.01 45.11 -12.62
C HIS A 8 -4.09 44.81 -11.12
N ARG A 9 -4.92 45.57 -10.40
CA ARG A 9 -5.35 45.20 -9.05
C ARG A 9 -6.46 44.17 -9.22
N MET A 10 -6.15 42.90 -8.97
CA MET A 10 -7.14 41.82 -8.99
C MET A 10 -8.13 42.01 -7.84
N SER A 11 -9.40 41.66 -8.06
CA SER A 11 -10.42 41.67 -7.01
C SER A 11 -10.16 40.51 -6.02
N GLU A 12 -10.67 40.63 -4.79
CA GLU A 12 -10.50 39.61 -3.74
C GLU A 12 -10.89 38.20 -4.23
N ASP A 13 -12.03 38.11 -4.95
CA ASP A 13 -12.52 36.85 -5.51
C ASP A 13 -11.58 36.28 -6.58
N GLU A 14 -10.93 37.14 -7.36
CA GLU A 14 -9.98 36.73 -8.40
C GLU A 14 -8.66 36.25 -7.79
N PHE A 15 -8.22 36.88 -6.69
CA PHE A 15 -7.07 36.41 -5.91
C PHE A 15 -7.32 35.02 -5.29
N ILE A 16 -8.47 34.83 -4.64
CA ILE A 16 -8.83 33.55 -4.00
C ILE A 16 -8.90 32.41 -5.03
N ASN A 17 -9.47 32.67 -6.22
CA ASN A 17 -9.65 31.65 -7.24
C ASN A 17 -8.38 31.39 -8.08
N SER A 18 -7.42 32.32 -8.09
CA SER A 18 -6.15 32.16 -8.83
C SER A 18 -5.23 31.06 -8.28
N ALA A 19 -5.38 30.69 -6.99
CA ALA A 19 -4.59 29.63 -6.36
C ALA A 19 -5.12 28.22 -6.66
N THR A 20 -6.34 28.09 -7.19
CA THR A 20 -6.90 26.83 -7.67
C THR A 20 -6.46 26.58 -9.12
N SER A 21 -5.22 26.12 -9.27
CA SER A 21 -4.66 25.62 -10.52
C SER A 21 -5.40 24.34 -10.97
N HIS A 22 -6.52 24.49 -11.68
CA HIS A 22 -7.01 23.46 -12.60
C HIS A 22 -6.15 23.49 -13.88
N THR A 23 -4.88 23.10 -13.77
CA THR A 23 -4.10 22.66 -14.93
C THR A 23 -4.49 21.24 -15.27
N LEU A 24 -5.62 21.05 -15.94
CA LEU A 24 -5.87 19.86 -16.75
C LEU A 24 -6.79 20.25 -17.92
N ILE A 25 -6.20 20.81 -18.98
CA ILE A 25 -6.62 20.43 -20.33
C ILE A 25 -5.64 19.33 -20.75
N PRO A 26 -5.94 18.03 -20.57
CA PRO A 26 -5.31 17.02 -21.39
C PRO A 26 -5.97 17.12 -22.76
N THR A 27 -5.21 17.59 -23.75
CA THR A 27 -5.48 17.30 -25.15
C THR A 27 -5.80 15.81 -25.31
N ALA A 28 -6.86 15.54 -26.06
CA ALA A 28 -7.42 14.23 -26.31
C ALA A 28 -6.37 13.16 -26.67
N THR A 29 -6.25 12.15 -25.81
CA THR A 29 -5.93 10.77 -26.20
C THR A 29 -6.71 9.83 -25.30
N ALA A 30 -7.65 9.09 -25.91
CA ALA A 30 -8.28 7.88 -25.41
C ALA A 30 -8.75 7.91 -23.94
N SER A 31 -10.03 8.22 -23.75
CA SER A 31 -10.76 7.76 -22.57
C SER A 31 -10.85 6.24 -22.61
N GLU A 32 -9.78 5.56 -22.22
CA GLU A 32 -9.92 4.24 -21.63
C GLU A 32 -10.73 4.43 -20.36
N THR A 33 -11.95 3.91 -20.41
CA THR A 33 -12.85 3.74 -19.27
C THR A 33 -12.10 2.94 -18.21
N LYS A 34 -11.30 3.61 -17.38
CA LYS A 34 -10.67 3.02 -16.22
C LYS A 34 -11.83 2.73 -15.29
N THR A 35 -12.38 1.53 -15.43
CA THR A 35 -13.32 0.94 -14.49
C THR A 35 -12.72 1.24 -13.12
N GLN A 36 -13.41 2.08 -12.36
CA GLN A 36 -13.15 2.20 -10.93
C GLN A 36 -13.47 0.83 -10.36
N GLY A 37 -12.49 -0.07 -10.43
CA GLY A 37 -12.58 -1.40 -9.88
C GLY A 37 -12.97 -1.21 -8.43
N ARG A 38 -14.10 -1.82 -8.05
CA ARG A 38 -14.60 -1.86 -6.68
C ARG A 38 -13.40 -2.11 -5.76
N LYS A 39 -12.95 -1.08 -5.03
CA LYS A 39 -11.83 -1.22 -4.09
C LYS A 39 -12.25 -2.33 -3.14
N ARG A 40 -11.58 -3.48 -3.20
CA ARG A 40 -11.81 -4.55 -2.24
C ARG A 40 -11.42 -3.99 -0.88
N THR A 41 -12.41 -3.66 -0.07
CA THR A 41 -12.20 -3.23 1.30
C THR A 41 -11.79 -4.47 2.09
N TYR A 42 -10.50 -4.66 2.29
CA TYR A 42 -10.00 -5.72 3.16
C TYR A 42 -10.28 -5.34 4.62
N LYS A 43 -10.80 -6.30 5.39
CA LYS A 43 -10.90 -6.15 6.85
C LYS A 43 -9.53 -6.52 7.45
N ALA A 44 -8.92 -5.59 8.15
CA ALA A 44 -7.72 -5.90 8.95
C ALA A 44 -8.11 -6.83 10.10
N ILE A 45 -7.28 -7.83 10.37
CA ILE A 45 -7.46 -8.79 11.46
C ILE A 45 -6.34 -8.52 12.47
N SER A 46 -6.70 -8.41 13.76
CA SER A 46 -5.75 -8.39 14.86
C SER A 46 -5.55 -9.80 15.40
N VAL A 47 -4.30 -10.21 15.57
CA VAL A 47 -3.92 -11.50 16.17
C VAL A 47 -2.93 -11.25 17.31
N SER A 48 -3.03 -12.06 18.35
CA SER A 48 -2.09 -12.03 19.48
C SER A 48 -1.00 -13.05 19.25
N LEU A 49 0.25 -12.61 19.31
CA LEU A 49 1.45 -13.44 19.21
C LEU A 49 2.32 -13.20 20.44
N THR A 50 3.08 -14.20 20.86
CA THR A 50 4.15 -14.04 21.87
C THR A 50 5.34 -13.32 21.25
N ASP A 51 6.19 -12.73 22.09
CA ASP A 51 7.40 -12.02 21.65
C ASP A 51 8.30 -12.92 20.79
N SER A 52 8.49 -14.18 21.20
CA SER A 52 9.29 -15.16 20.45
C SER A 52 8.77 -15.41 19.02
N HIS A 53 7.45 -15.34 18.78
CA HIS A 53 6.92 -15.47 17.42
C HIS A 53 7.17 -14.21 16.60
N VAL A 54 7.11 -13.03 17.21
CA VAL A 54 7.41 -11.77 16.53
C VAL A 54 8.88 -11.70 16.16
N ASP A 55 9.78 -12.12 17.06
CA ASP A 55 11.22 -12.18 16.81
C ASP A 55 11.54 -13.11 15.65
N ALA A 56 10.92 -14.31 15.60
CA ALA A 56 11.11 -15.25 14.50
C ALA A 56 10.66 -14.66 13.14
N ILE A 57 9.59 -13.87 13.12
CA ILE A 57 9.14 -13.17 11.89
C ILE A 57 10.16 -12.11 11.49
N ASP A 58 10.65 -11.32 12.45
CA ASP A 58 11.61 -10.25 12.19
C ASP A 58 12.96 -10.80 11.71
N ASP A 59 13.42 -11.94 12.23
CA ASP A 59 14.62 -12.64 11.76
C ASP A 59 14.52 -13.03 10.28
N ILE A 60 13.35 -13.50 9.83
CA ILE A 60 13.10 -13.82 8.42
C ILE A 60 13.14 -12.55 7.57
N ILE A 61 12.57 -11.44 8.06
CA ILE A 61 12.61 -10.15 7.36
C ILE A 61 14.06 -9.66 7.21
N VAL A 62 14.87 -9.77 8.27
CA VAL A 62 16.29 -9.42 8.23
C VAL A 62 17.04 -10.30 7.24
N LEU A 63 16.80 -11.61 7.24
CA LEU A 63 17.40 -12.54 6.29
C LEU A 63 17.04 -12.19 4.84
N ALA A 64 15.77 -11.91 4.57
CA ALA A 64 15.30 -11.54 3.24
C ALA A 64 15.92 -10.21 2.78
N ALA A 65 16.03 -9.23 3.67
CA ALA A 65 16.68 -7.95 3.38
C ALA A 65 18.17 -8.13 3.04
N ARG A 66 18.88 -9.01 3.75
CA ARG A 66 20.28 -9.37 3.43
C ARG A 66 20.42 -9.98 2.03
N ASN A 67 19.40 -10.71 1.58
CA ASN A 67 19.34 -11.30 0.24
C ASN A 67 18.81 -10.33 -0.83
N GLY A 68 18.63 -9.04 -0.50
CA GLY A 68 18.22 -8.00 -1.45
C GLY A 68 16.70 -7.86 -1.62
N LEU A 69 15.89 -8.63 -0.88
CA LEU A 69 14.43 -8.48 -0.87
C LEU A 69 14.03 -7.39 0.14
N VAL A 70 13.95 -6.15 -0.35
CA VAL A 70 13.58 -4.98 0.45
C VAL A 70 12.07 -4.75 0.37
N ARG A 71 11.46 -4.24 1.45
CA ARG A 71 10.01 -3.95 1.61
C ARG A 71 9.12 -5.15 1.94
N ILE A 72 9.68 -6.21 2.53
CA ILE A 72 8.87 -7.28 3.11
C ILE A 72 8.27 -6.81 4.44
N THR A 73 6.97 -7.07 4.63
CA THR A 73 6.27 -6.78 5.88
C THR A 73 5.97 -8.06 6.66
N ARG A 74 5.70 -7.94 7.97
CA ARG A 74 5.25 -9.07 8.81
C ARG A 74 4.01 -9.75 8.22
N SER A 75 3.09 -8.98 7.64
CA SER A 75 1.90 -9.49 6.97
C SER A 75 2.23 -10.36 5.76
N ASP A 76 3.32 -10.10 5.04
CA ASP A 76 3.71 -10.91 3.88
C ASP A 76 4.30 -12.26 4.33
N ILE A 77 5.10 -12.26 5.40
CA ILE A 77 5.60 -13.49 6.02
C ILE A 77 4.43 -14.35 6.52
N ILE A 78 3.43 -13.73 7.17
CA ILE A 78 2.23 -14.45 7.63
C ILE A 78 1.45 -15.04 6.45
N LYS A 79 1.28 -14.30 5.35
CA LYS A 79 0.62 -14.84 4.14
C LYS A 79 1.37 -16.03 3.57
N LEU A 80 2.70 -15.93 3.43
CA LEU A 80 3.53 -17.02 2.93
C LEU A 80 3.44 -18.27 3.81
N ALA A 81 3.38 -18.10 5.13
CA ALA A 81 3.19 -19.20 6.06
C ALA A 81 1.81 -19.85 5.89
N ILE A 82 0.75 -19.07 5.69
CA ILE A 82 -0.60 -19.59 5.41
C ILE A 82 -0.64 -20.32 4.07
N ASP A 83 -0.07 -19.73 3.02
CA ASP A 83 -0.03 -20.33 1.68
C ASP A 83 0.75 -21.66 1.71
N GLY A 84 1.84 -21.73 2.47
CA GLY A 84 2.60 -22.97 2.67
C GLY A 84 1.86 -24.05 3.47
N LEU A 85 0.81 -23.69 4.20
CA LEU A 85 -0.07 -24.64 4.89
C LEU A 85 -1.28 -25.04 4.04
N ALA A 86 -1.59 -24.32 2.97
CA ALA A 86 -2.81 -24.52 2.17
C ALA A 86 -2.84 -25.87 1.43
N ASP A 87 -1.67 -26.41 1.07
CA ASP A 87 -1.55 -27.69 0.38
C ASP A 87 -1.63 -28.91 1.31
N ASN A 88 -1.67 -28.69 2.63
CA ASN A 88 -1.71 -29.77 3.61
C ASN A 88 -3.13 -30.32 3.79
N THR A 89 -3.23 -31.64 3.95
CA THR A 89 -4.50 -32.29 4.30
C THR A 89 -4.92 -31.94 5.72
N GLU A 90 -6.23 -31.98 6.00
CA GLU A 90 -6.78 -31.70 7.34
C GLU A 90 -6.13 -32.56 8.43
N ALA A 91 -5.88 -33.85 8.15
CA ALA A 91 -5.22 -34.75 9.08
C ALA A 91 -3.78 -34.31 9.42
N GLN A 92 -3.05 -33.75 8.46
CA GLN A 92 -1.69 -33.24 8.67
C GLN A 92 -1.70 -31.95 9.48
N LEU A 93 -2.65 -31.05 9.22
CA LEU A 93 -2.81 -29.82 10.01
C LEU A 93 -3.15 -30.15 11.46
N LEU A 94 -4.07 -31.08 11.70
CA LEU A 94 -4.40 -31.56 13.04
C LEU A 94 -3.21 -32.23 13.74
N ALA A 95 -2.37 -32.96 13.00
CA ALA A 95 -1.15 -33.55 13.55
C ALA A 95 -0.13 -32.47 13.96
N LEU A 96 0.04 -31.41 13.16
CA LEU A 96 0.91 -30.28 13.49
C LEU A 96 0.43 -29.54 14.74
N LEU A 97 -0.87 -29.34 14.89
CA LEU A 97 -1.45 -28.70 16.07
C LEU A 97 -1.24 -29.50 17.36
N LYS A 98 -1.20 -30.84 17.28
CA LYS A 98 -0.97 -31.71 18.44
C LYS A 98 0.50 -31.83 18.85
N LYS A 99 1.41 -31.46 17.95
CA LYS A 99 2.86 -31.55 18.17
C LYS A 99 3.41 -30.34 18.95
N ASN A 100 2.63 -29.26 19.00
CA ASN A 100 2.93 -28.03 19.73
C ASN A 100 2.28 -28.03 21.11
#